data_AF-A0A1F2RZD7-F1
#
_entry.id   AF-A0A1F2RZD7-F1
#
_cell.length_a   1.000
_cell.length_b   1.000
_cell.length_c   1.000
_cell.angle_alpha   90.00
_cell.angle_beta   90.00
_cell.angle_gamma   90.00
#
_symmetry.space_group_name_H-M   'P 1'
#
loop_
_entity.id
_entity.type
_entity.pdbx_description
1 polymer ?
#
loop_
_entity_poly.entity_id
_entity_poly.type
_entity_poly.pdbx_seq_one_letter_code
_entity_poly.pdbx_strand_id
1 'polypeptide(L)'
;MTADQKFLLGLQIAMSGIAILVLCAESIKAREMRHKYRLYAVRDKLIYLVAGGQLDETHFLFRVFYGATNRCIREVKELSLISFARASMTARTDLQNQVTEKVITEIEMAPEETRAVINDFFVAMMEIAIANNWLLVLIIKLAEHGDKWIRNVDRWLCISRLFPPLRQQYDTYRYFETLHFRIAG
;
A
#
# COMPACT_ATOMS: atom_id res chain seq x y z
N MET A 1 33.30 25.75 -31.36
CA MET A 1 31.85 25.93 -31.11
C MET A 1 31.53 27.41 -31.17
N THR A 2 30.70 27.84 -32.12
CA THR A 2 30.31 29.26 -32.27
C THR A 2 29.31 29.67 -31.18
N ALA A 3 29.16 30.96 -30.93
CA ALA A 3 28.21 31.48 -29.94
C ALA A 3 26.77 31.00 -30.21
N ASP A 4 26.39 30.94 -31.49
CA ASP A 4 25.07 30.47 -31.93
C ASP A 4 24.82 28.99 -31.58
N GLN A 5 25.85 28.13 -31.71
CA GLN A 5 25.75 26.72 -31.34
C GLN A 5 25.55 26.53 -29.82
N LYS A 6 26.20 27.36 -29.00
CA LYS A 6 26.01 27.35 -27.54
C LYS A 6 24.59 27.76 -27.15
N PHE A 7 24.07 28.79 -27.82
CA PHE A 7 22.71 29.28 -27.59
C PHE A 7 21.65 28.25 -27.96
N LEU A 8 21.76 27.64 -29.15
CA LEU A 8 20.84 26.60 -29.61
C LEU A 8 20.84 25.37 -28.70
N LEU A 9 22.02 24.91 -28.25
CA LEU A 9 22.14 23.80 -27.30
C LEU A 9 21.45 24.14 -25.96
N GLY A 10 21.67 25.35 -25.44
CA GLY A 10 21.03 25.82 -24.21
C GLY A 10 19.51 25.85 -24.33
N LEU A 11 18.99 26.34 -25.46
CA LEU A 11 17.55 26.37 -25.73
C LEU A 11 16.96 24.95 -25.82
N GLN A 12 17.64 24.02 -26.50
CA GLN A 12 17.19 22.63 -26.60
C GLN A 12 17.15 21.95 -25.23
N ILE A 13 18.18 22.15 -24.39
CA ILE A 13 18.20 21.61 -23.02
C ILE A 13 17.05 22.19 -22.21
N ALA A 14 16.79 23.49 -22.30
CA ALA A 14 15.68 24.14 -21.61
C ALA A 14 14.31 23.57 -22.04
N MET A 15 14.07 23.46 -23.35
CA MET A 15 12.83 22.89 -23.90
C MET A 15 12.63 21.43 -23.48
N SER A 16 13.71 20.64 -23.48
CA SER A 16 13.68 19.24 -23.06
C SER A 16 13.40 19.12 -21.56
N GLY A 17 14.01 19.99 -20.74
CA GLY A 17 13.74 20.07 -19.30
C GLY A 17 12.28 20.40 -19.01
N ILE A 18 11.70 21.38 -19.70
CA ILE A 18 10.28 21.74 -19.55
C ILE A 18 9.38 20.56 -19.95
N ALA A 19 9.65 19.90 -21.06
CA ALA A 19 8.87 18.74 -21.50
C ALA A 19 8.89 17.60 -20.46
N ILE A 20 10.06 17.30 -19.88
CA ILE A 20 10.19 16.30 -18.82
C ILE A 20 9.38 16.70 -17.60
N LEU A 21 9.45 17.97 -17.16
CA LEU A 21 8.68 18.45 -16.01
C LEU A 21 7.16 18.32 -16.23
N VAL A 22 6.68 18.64 -17.43
CA VAL A 22 5.26 18.50 -17.79
C VAL A 22 4.85 17.02 -17.77
N LEU A 23 5.64 16.13 -18.38
CA LEU A 23 5.37 14.68 -18.37
C LEU A 23 5.38 14.10 -16.95
N CYS A 24 6.32 14.55 -16.10
CA CYS A 24 6.35 14.17 -14.70
C CYS A 24 5.07 14.63 -13.97
N ALA A 25 4.67 15.89 -14.14
CA ALA A 25 3.46 16.43 -13.52
C ALA A 25 2.19 15.67 -13.96
N GLU A 26 2.04 15.39 -15.26
CA GLU A 26 0.92 14.61 -15.79
C GLU A 26 0.93 13.16 -15.30
N SER A 27 2.10 12.53 -15.19
CA SER A 27 2.20 11.17 -14.65
C SER A 27 1.78 11.08 -13.19
N ILE A 28 2.10 12.10 -12.38
CA ILE A 28 1.68 12.18 -10.97
C ILE A 28 0.16 12.32 -10.88
N LYS A 29 -0.45 13.21 -11.69
CA LYS A 29 -1.91 13.38 -11.74
C LYS A 29 -2.61 12.10 -12.20
N ALA A 30 -2.11 11.45 -13.25
CA ALA A 30 -2.68 10.22 -13.77
C ALA A 30 -2.66 9.10 -12.72
N ARG A 31 -1.56 9.02 -11.95
CA ARG A 31 -1.42 8.09 -10.84
C ARG A 31 -2.43 8.35 -9.73
N GLU A 32 -2.59 9.61 -9.31
CA GLU A 32 -3.59 10.01 -8.33
C GLU A 32 -5.01 9.63 -8.78
N MET A 33 -5.36 9.93 -10.03
CA MET A 33 -6.67 9.58 -10.60
C MET A 33 -6.88 8.06 -10.61
N ARG A 34 -5.86 7.27 -10.95
CA ARG A 34 -5.93 5.80 -10.89
C ARG A 34 -6.25 5.28 -9.49
N HIS A 35 -5.64 5.87 -8.47
CA HIS A 35 -5.92 5.52 -7.08
C HIS A 35 -7.34 5.89 -6.66
N LYS A 36 -7.85 7.07 -7.07
CA LYS A 36 -9.25 7.46 -6.85
C LYS A 36 -10.21 6.47 -7.48
N TYR A 37 -9.98 6.07 -8.73
CA TYR A 37 -10.83 5.10 -9.41
C TYR A 37 -10.87 3.74 -8.71
N ARG A 38 -9.75 3.28 -8.14
CA ARG A 38 -9.75 2.06 -7.32
C ARG A 38 -10.60 2.20 -6.06
N LEU A 39 -10.49 3.33 -5.35
CA LEU A 39 -11.32 3.58 -4.18
C LEU A 39 -12.81 3.74 -4.54
N TYR A 40 -13.12 4.36 -5.68
CA TYR A 40 -14.50 4.38 -6.20
C TYR A 40 -15.02 2.98 -6.50
N ALA A 41 -14.21 2.11 -7.11
CA ALA A 41 -14.59 0.72 -7.35
C ALA A 41 -14.88 -0.03 -6.03
N VAL A 42 -14.08 0.17 -4.98
CA VAL A 42 -14.33 -0.40 -3.64
C VAL A 42 -15.64 0.12 -3.06
N ARG A 43 -15.89 1.43 -3.13
CA ARG A 43 -17.14 2.05 -2.68
C ARG A 43 -18.34 1.44 -3.41
N ASP A 44 -18.25 1.32 -4.72
CA ASP A 44 -19.34 0.82 -5.55
C ASP A 44 -19.60 -0.66 -5.26
N LYS A 45 -18.56 -1.47 -4.99
CA LYS A 45 -18.71 -2.85 -4.50
C LYS A 45 -19.40 -2.91 -3.14
N LEU A 46 -19.06 -2.02 -2.19
CA LEU A 46 -19.75 -1.95 -0.89
C LEU A 46 -21.24 -1.63 -1.06
N ILE A 47 -21.58 -0.68 -1.94
CA ILE A 47 -22.98 -0.33 -2.26
C ILE A 47 -23.68 -1.52 -2.93
N TYR A 48 -22.99 -2.25 -3.79
CA TYR A 48 -23.54 -3.44 -4.45
C TYR A 48 -23.91 -4.55 -3.45
N LEU A 49 -23.04 -4.83 -2.47
CA LEU A 49 -23.32 -5.79 -1.39
C LEU A 49 -24.57 -5.38 -0.59
N VAL A 50 -24.75 -4.08 -0.36
CA VAL A 50 -25.93 -3.54 0.30
C VAL A 50 -27.19 -3.74 -0.55
N ALA A 51 -27.14 -3.34 -1.82
CA ALA A 51 -28.26 -3.46 -2.73
C ALA A 51 -28.68 -4.93 -2.94
N GLY A 52 -27.72 -5.86 -2.89
CA GLY A 52 -27.97 -7.30 -2.95
C GLY A 52 -28.47 -7.92 -1.66
N GLY A 53 -28.62 -7.15 -0.58
CA GLY A 53 -29.07 -7.65 0.73
C GLY A 53 -28.03 -8.51 1.47
N GLN A 54 -26.78 -8.51 1.02
CA GLN A 54 -25.68 -9.28 1.62
C GLN A 54 -25.01 -8.52 2.78
N LEU A 55 -25.23 -7.22 2.86
CA LEU A 55 -24.74 -6.34 3.91
C LEU A 55 -25.82 -5.31 4.24
N ASP A 56 -26.07 -5.02 5.51
CA ASP A 56 -26.99 -3.94 5.90
C ASP A 56 -26.27 -2.59 5.86
N GLU A 57 -26.94 -1.52 5.41
CA GLU A 57 -26.43 -0.14 5.50
C GLU A 57 -26.14 0.27 6.96
N THR A 58 -26.91 -0.28 7.89
CA THR A 58 -26.70 -0.02 9.32
C THR A 58 -25.56 -0.87 9.90
N HIS A 59 -25.08 -1.86 9.16
CA HIS A 59 -24.02 -2.77 9.59
C HIS A 59 -22.74 -2.00 9.92
N PHE A 60 -22.10 -2.41 11.02
CA PHE A 60 -20.89 -1.76 11.52
C PHE A 60 -19.78 -1.72 10.46
N LEU A 61 -19.51 -2.84 9.80
CA LEU A 61 -18.49 -2.92 8.73
C LEU A 61 -18.79 -1.98 7.57
N PHE A 62 -20.05 -1.89 7.11
CA PHE A 62 -20.41 -0.97 6.03
C PHE A 62 -20.10 0.47 6.43
N ARG A 63 -20.57 0.92 7.60
CA ARG A 63 -20.35 2.30 8.06
C ARG A 63 -18.87 2.65 8.20
N VAL A 64 -18.08 1.73 8.74
CA VAL A 64 -16.62 1.92 8.91
C VAL A 64 -15.93 2.00 7.56
N PHE A 65 -16.09 1.00 6.69
CA PHE A 65 -15.34 0.92 5.43
C PHE A 65 -15.85 1.90 4.37
N TYR A 66 -17.16 2.18 4.33
CA TYR A 66 -17.72 3.21 3.47
C TYR A 66 -17.25 4.60 3.89
N GLY A 67 -17.26 4.90 5.20
CA GLY A 67 -16.73 6.14 5.75
C GLY A 67 -15.23 6.31 5.47
N ALA A 68 -14.44 5.26 5.70
CA ALA A 68 -13.02 5.25 5.42
C ALA A 68 -12.72 5.44 3.93
N THR A 69 -13.42 4.74 3.06
CA THR A 69 -13.25 4.85 1.59
C THR A 69 -13.55 6.27 1.10
N ASN A 70 -14.67 6.86 1.53
CA ASN A 70 -15.02 8.23 1.17
C ASN A 70 -14.01 9.26 1.67
N ARG A 71 -13.47 9.07 2.88
CA ARG A 71 -12.40 9.93 3.39
C ARG A 71 -11.13 9.80 2.54
N CYS A 72 -10.73 8.58 2.22
CA CYS A 72 -9.54 8.31 1.40
C CYS A 72 -9.66 8.87 -0.02
N ILE A 73 -10.86 8.84 -0.61
CA ILE A 73 -11.14 9.47 -1.93
C ILE A 73 -10.89 10.98 -1.88
N ARG A 74 -11.35 11.65 -0.81
CA ARG A 74 -11.17 13.10 -0.63
C ARG A 74 -9.71 13.47 -0.37
N GLU A 75 -9.02 12.66 0.42
CA GLU A 75 -7.66 12.93 0.92
C GLU A 75 -6.56 12.21 0.13
N VAL A 76 -6.84 11.62 -1.04
CA VAL A 76 -5.87 10.74 -1.74
C VAL A 76 -4.52 11.40 -2.04
N LYS A 77 -4.50 12.71 -2.27
CA LYS A 77 -3.28 13.51 -2.49
C LYS A 77 -2.39 13.58 -1.26
N GLU A 78 -3.02 13.53 -0.08
CA GLU A 78 -2.39 13.73 1.22
C GLU A 78 -2.16 12.40 1.95
N LEU A 79 -2.59 11.27 1.38
CA LEU A 79 -2.31 9.91 1.85
C LEU A 79 -0.84 9.55 1.59
N SER A 80 0.06 10.22 2.30
CA SER A 80 1.44 9.80 2.49
C SER A 80 1.50 8.72 3.57
N LEU A 81 2.50 7.85 3.52
CA LEU A 81 2.67 6.86 4.59
C LEU A 81 2.95 7.51 5.95
N ILE A 82 3.44 8.75 5.98
CA ILE A 82 3.65 9.52 7.21
C ILE A 82 2.31 9.96 7.80
N SER A 83 1.38 10.45 6.98
CA SER A 83 0.02 10.77 7.42
C SER A 83 -0.76 9.50 7.77
N PHE A 84 -0.56 8.40 7.06
CA PHE A 84 -1.13 7.10 7.41
C PHE A 84 -0.55 6.53 8.72
N ALA A 85 0.76 6.60 8.93
CA ALA A 85 1.42 6.14 10.15
C ALA A 85 1.06 7.04 11.33
N ARG A 86 0.99 8.37 11.13
CA ARG A 86 0.53 9.33 12.14
C ARG A 86 -0.94 9.08 12.47
N ALA A 87 -1.81 8.94 11.47
CA ALA A 87 -3.22 8.59 11.68
C ALA A 87 -3.36 7.24 12.39
N SER A 88 -2.55 6.24 12.04
CA SER A 88 -2.52 4.94 12.72
C SER A 88 -2.02 5.05 14.16
N MET A 89 -0.99 5.87 14.43
CA MET A 89 -0.47 6.09 15.80
C MET A 89 -1.45 6.86 16.67
N THR A 90 -2.08 7.91 16.13
CA THR A 90 -3.12 8.69 16.81
C THR A 90 -4.39 7.87 17.00
N ALA A 91 -4.78 7.08 16.00
CA ALA A 91 -5.83 6.08 16.16
C ALA A 91 -5.45 5.02 17.18
N ARG A 92 -4.18 4.61 17.32
CA ARG A 92 -3.78 3.64 18.35
C ARG A 92 -3.90 4.19 19.78
N THR A 93 -3.79 5.51 19.94
CA THR A 93 -4.00 6.18 21.23
C THR A 93 -5.48 6.46 21.53
N ASP A 94 -6.32 6.63 20.50
CA ASP A 94 -7.75 6.98 20.67
C ASP A 94 -8.73 5.80 20.43
N LEU A 95 -8.36 4.79 19.63
CA LEU A 95 -9.08 3.52 19.47
C LEU A 95 -8.56 2.54 20.53
N GLN A 96 -9.37 2.37 21.58
CA GLN A 96 -9.34 1.21 22.46
C GLN A 96 -9.13 -0.07 21.64
N ASN A 97 -8.21 -0.93 22.07
CA ASN A 97 -7.94 -2.26 21.51
C ASN A 97 -9.24 -3.06 21.19
N GLN A 98 -10.33 -2.79 21.92
CA GLN A 98 -11.66 -3.34 21.73
C GLN A 98 -12.29 -3.06 20.35
N VAL A 99 -12.05 -1.89 19.75
CA VAL A 99 -12.61 -1.54 18.42
C VAL A 99 -11.89 -2.31 17.33
N THR A 100 -10.56 -2.41 17.42
CA THR A 100 -9.74 -3.16 16.45
C THR A 100 -10.06 -4.65 16.49
N GLU A 101 -10.15 -5.22 17.69
CA GLU A 101 -10.51 -6.63 17.87
C GLU A 101 -11.92 -6.89 17.34
N LYS A 102 -12.88 -6.01 17.65
CA LYS A 102 -14.25 -6.10 17.10
C LYS A 102 -14.26 -6.02 15.58
N VAL A 103 -13.50 -5.12 14.95
CA VAL A 103 -13.40 -5.05 13.48
C VAL A 103 -12.85 -6.35 12.90
N ILE A 104 -11.79 -6.91 13.49
CA ILE A 104 -11.20 -8.17 13.01
C ILE A 104 -12.20 -9.32 13.14
N THR A 105 -12.84 -9.48 14.30
CA THR A 105 -13.82 -10.54 14.53
C THR A 105 -15.02 -10.42 13.58
N GLU A 106 -15.54 -9.20 13.39
CA GLU A 106 -16.63 -8.94 12.45
C GLU A 106 -16.22 -9.25 11.01
N ILE A 107 -14.97 -8.95 10.62
CA ILE A 107 -14.43 -9.33 9.30
C ILE A 107 -14.37 -10.85 9.18
N GLU A 108 -13.85 -11.57 10.18
CA GLU A 108 -13.70 -13.03 10.12
C GLU A 108 -15.05 -13.76 10.00
N MET A 109 -16.07 -13.25 10.68
CA MET A 109 -17.43 -13.78 10.65
C MET A 109 -18.25 -13.33 9.42
N ALA A 110 -17.79 -12.32 8.69
CA ALA A 110 -18.53 -11.78 7.55
C ALA A 110 -18.59 -12.77 6.37
N PRO A 111 -19.63 -12.67 5.52
CA PRO A 111 -19.71 -13.41 4.27
C PRO A 111 -18.44 -13.23 3.42
N GLU A 112 -18.07 -14.26 2.66
CA GLU A 112 -16.87 -14.25 1.82
C GLU A 112 -16.82 -13.04 0.86
N GLU A 113 -17.96 -12.66 0.29
CA GLU A 113 -18.06 -11.50 -0.60
C GLU A 113 -17.74 -10.18 0.13
N THR A 114 -18.24 -10.01 1.36
CA THR A 114 -17.93 -8.85 2.20
C THR A 114 -16.45 -8.80 2.58
N ARG A 115 -15.86 -9.95 2.94
CA ARG A 115 -14.43 -10.06 3.24
C ARG A 115 -13.57 -9.70 2.03
N ALA A 116 -13.95 -10.14 0.83
CA ALA A 116 -13.24 -9.83 -0.39
C ALA A 116 -13.21 -8.31 -0.68
N VAL A 117 -14.34 -7.62 -0.51
CA VAL A 117 -14.40 -6.16 -0.70
C VAL A 117 -13.57 -5.40 0.35
N ILE A 118 -13.56 -5.88 1.59
CA ILE A 118 -12.71 -5.31 2.65
C ILE A 118 -11.22 -5.55 2.36
N ASN A 119 -10.86 -6.72 1.85
CA ASN A 119 -9.49 -7.00 1.41
C ASN A 119 -9.07 -6.08 0.25
N ASP A 120 -9.94 -5.88 -0.74
CA ASP A 120 -9.72 -4.94 -1.84
C ASP A 120 -9.47 -3.51 -1.34
N PHE A 121 -10.20 -3.08 -0.30
CA PHE A 121 -9.95 -1.80 0.36
C PHE A 121 -8.53 -1.71 0.93
N PHE A 122 -8.09 -2.72 1.70
CA PHE A 122 -6.74 -2.74 2.28
C PHE A 122 -5.65 -2.78 1.22
N VAL A 123 -5.83 -3.57 0.16
CA VAL A 123 -4.91 -3.62 -0.98
C VAL A 123 -4.81 -2.25 -1.63
N ALA A 124 -5.93 -1.60 -1.94
CA ALA A 124 -5.94 -0.27 -2.54
C ALA A 124 -5.23 0.77 -1.64
N MET A 125 -5.47 0.72 -0.33
CA MET A 125 -4.81 1.60 0.63
C MET A 125 -3.30 1.37 0.70
N MET A 126 -2.86 0.11 0.69
CA MET A 126 -1.44 -0.24 0.71
C MET A 126 -0.74 0.24 -0.58
N GLU A 127 -1.36 0.03 -1.74
CA GLU A 127 -0.84 0.51 -3.01
C GLU A 127 -0.71 2.04 -3.05
N ILE A 128 -1.69 2.77 -2.51
CA ILE A 128 -1.65 4.23 -2.39
C ILE A 128 -0.50 4.66 -1.47
N ALA A 129 -0.36 4.00 -0.32
CA ALA A 129 0.66 4.33 0.66
C ALA A 129 2.08 4.07 0.12
N ILE A 130 2.29 2.96 -0.58
CA ILE A 130 3.54 2.65 -1.29
C ILE A 130 3.78 3.67 -2.41
N ALA A 131 2.72 4.03 -3.14
CA ALA A 131 2.83 4.89 -4.30
C ALA A 131 3.30 6.30 -3.97
N ASN A 132 2.81 6.84 -2.86
CA ASN A 132 3.10 8.19 -2.42
C ASN A 132 4.40 8.31 -1.62
N ASN A 133 5.10 7.21 -1.35
CA ASN A 133 6.32 7.24 -0.54
C ASN A 133 7.49 6.48 -1.19
N TRP A 134 8.31 7.21 -1.94
CA TRP A 134 9.53 6.69 -2.56
C TRP A 134 10.50 6.08 -1.53
N LEU A 135 10.50 6.57 -0.29
CA LEU A 135 11.29 6.00 0.81
C LEU A 135 10.79 4.61 1.20
N LEU A 136 9.47 4.37 1.16
CA LEU A 136 8.94 3.04 1.44
C LEU A 136 9.25 2.07 0.30
N VAL A 137 9.15 2.52 -0.96
CA VAL A 137 9.62 1.74 -2.11
C VAL A 137 11.11 1.43 -1.97
N LEU A 138 11.91 2.38 -1.50
CA LEU A 138 13.33 2.17 -1.23
C LEU A 138 13.54 1.17 -0.09
N ILE A 139 12.82 1.29 1.03
CA ILE A 139 12.91 0.36 2.17
C ILE A 139 12.49 -1.05 1.76
N ILE A 140 11.37 -1.22 1.05
CA ILE A 140 10.92 -2.53 0.55
C ILE A 140 11.96 -3.11 -0.41
N LYS A 141 12.46 -2.32 -1.37
CA LYS A 141 13.51 -2.79 -2.29
C LYS A 141 14.81 -3.12 -1.56
N LEU A 142 15.18 -2.36 -0.53
CA LEU A 142 16.34 -2.63 0.31
C LEU A 142 16.15 -3.87 1.19
N ALA A 143 14.95 -4.13 1.70
CA ALA A 143 14.60 -5.34 2.43
C ALA A 143 14.65 -6.57 1.50
N GLU A 144 14.07 -6.48 0.31
CA GLU A 144 14.15 -7.54 -0.71
C GLU A 144 15.60 -7.82 -1.16
N HIS A 145 16.40 -6.76 -1.33
CA HIS A 145 17.83 -6.89 -1.63
C HIS A 145 18.60 -7.43 -0.44
N GLY A 146 18.27 -7.01 0.78
CA GLY A 146 18.84 -7.50 2.03
C GLY A 146 18.63 -9.00 2.18
N ASP A 147 17.41 -9.49 1.95
CA ASP A 147 17.10 -10.92 1.96
C ASP A 147 17.83 -11.70 0.87
N LYS A 148 17.99 -11.11 -0.33
CA LYS A 148 18.79 -11.73 -1.39
C LYS A 148 20.28 -11.75 -1.04
N TRP A 149 20.77 -10.69 -0.41
CA TRP A 149 22.17 -10.55 0.00
C TRP A 149 22.49 -11.48 1.16
N ILE A 150 21.66 -11.54 2.20
CA ILE A 150 21.75 -12.48 3.32
C ILE A 150 21.69 -13.92 2.81
N ARG A 151 20.79 -14.26 1.87
CA ARG A 151 20.76 -15.59 1.24
C ARG A 151 22.02 -15.92 0.45
N ASN A 152 22.60 -14.95 -0.24
CA ASN A 152 23.83 -15.13 -1.00
C ASN A 152 25.05 -15.25 -0.09
N VAL A 153 25.12 -14.46 0.98
CA VAL A 153 26.18 -14.50 2.00
C VAL A 153 26.08 -15.78 2.82
N ASP A 154 24.88 -16.22 3.22
CA ASP A 154 24.66 -17.48 3.92
C ASP A 154 25.04 -18.68 3.05
N ARG A 155 24.73 -18.63 1.74
CA ARG A 155 25.16 -19.67 0.77
C ARG A 155 26.68 -19.69 0.59
N TRP A 156 27.33 -18.53 0.64
CA TRP A 156 28.77 -18.39 0.42
C TRP A 156 29.59 -18.73 1.67
N LEU A 157 29.14 -18.30 2.85
CA LEU A 157 29.85 -18.47 4.12
C LEU A 157 29.33 -19.63 4.98
N CYS A 158 28.23 -20.30 4.58
CA CYS A 158 27.59 -21.36 5.36
C CYS A 158 27.34 -20.98 6.83
N ILE A 159 27.07 -19.70 7.13
CA ILE A 159 26.91 -19.19 8.50
C ILE A 159 25.74 -19.88 9.22
N SER A 160 24.70 -20.28 8.49
CA SER A 160 23.58 -21.06 8.99
C SER A 160 23.95 -22.48 9.46
N ARG A 161 25.17 -22.97 9.18
CA ARG A 161 25.71 -24.19 9.81
C ARG A 161 26.35 -23.92 11.18
N LEU A 162 26.80 -22.69 11.45
CA LEU A 162 27.43 -22.33 12.73
C LEU A 162 26.42 -21.90 13.80
N PHE A 163 25.24 -21.36 13.43
CA PHE A 163 24.23 -20.90 14.39
C PHE A 163 22.82 -21.48 14.09
N PRO A 164 22.58 -22.77 14.40
CA PRO A 164 21.30 -23.44 14.15
C PRO A 164 20.04 -22.85 14.84
N PRO A 165 20.08 -22.27 16.07
CA PRO A 165 18.84 -21.85 16.73
C PRO A 165 18.19 -20.59 16.11
N LEU A 166 18.98 -19.70 15.49
CA LEU A 166 18.46 -18.52 14.79
C LEU A 166 17.71 -18.89 13.51
N ARG A 167 18.15 -19.95 12.84
CA ARG A 167 17.48 -20.48 11.64
C ARG A 167 16.07 -20.97 11.95
N GLN A 168 15.89 -21.63 13.09
CA GLN A 168 14.58 -22.18 13.47
C GLN A 168 13.57 -21.07 13.77
N GLN A 169 13.99 -19.97 14.43
CA GLN A 169 13.12 -18.81 14.64
C GLN A 169 12.80 -18.10 13.31
N TYR A 170 13.78 -17.90 12.44
CA TYR A 170 13.57 -17.28 11.12
C TYR A 170 12.65 -18.12 10.22
N ASP A 171 12.83 -19.44 10.19
CA ASP A 171 11.98 -20.35 9.42
C ASP A 171 10.55 -20.39 10.00
N THR A 172 10.37 -20.17 11.30
CA THR A 172 9.05 -20.03 11.92
C THR A 172 8.36 -18.73 11.47
N TYR A 173 9.06 -17.59 11.48
CA TYR A 173 8.52 -16.33 10.97
C TYR A 173 8.15 -16.43 9.48
N ARG A 174 9.02 -17.05 8.69
CA ARG A 174 8.80 -17.27 7.25
C ARG A 174 7.63 -18.22 6.97
N TYR A 175 7.44 -19.25 7.79
CA TYR A 175 6.30 -20.17 7.70
C TYR A 175 4.97 -19.42 7.87
N PHE A 176 4.87 -18.52 8.85
CA PHE A 176 3.70 -17.66 9.05
C PHE A 176 3.46 -16.71 7.87
N GLU A 177 4.53 -16.13 7.32
CA GLU A 177 4.44 -15.22 6.18
C GLU A 177 3.96 -15.94 4.91
N THR A 178 4.43 -17.16 4.66
CA THR A 178 3.96 -17.99 3.54
C THR A 178 2.55 -18.54 3.72
N LEU A 179 2.09 -18.77 4.95
CA LEU A 179 0.73 -19.20 5.24
C LEU A 179 -0.29 -18.08 4.99
N HIS A 180 0.03 -16.84 5.41
CA HIS A 180 -0.85 -15.70 5.15
C HIS A 180 -0.95 -15.35 3.65
N PHE A 181 0.12 -15.56 2.88
CA PHE A 181 0.10 -15.31 1.44
C PHE A 181 -0.71 -16.36 0.65
N ARG A 182 -0.89 -17.57 1.20
CA ARG A 182 -1.60 -18.68 0.53
C ARG A 182 -3.09 -18.76 0.85
N ILE A 183 -3.55 -18.02 1.86
CA ILE A 183 -4.96 -17.89 2.23
C ILE A 183 -5.61 -16.69 1.48
N ALA A 184 -4.79 -15.84 0.84
CA ALA A 184 -5.21 -14.63 0.11
C ALA A 184 -5.14 -14.76 -1.43
N GLY A 185 -4.96 -15.96 -1.98
CA GLY A 185 -5.02 -16.26 -3.41
C GLY A 185 -5.86 -17.50 -3.66
#